data_AF-A0A259HDS4-F1
#
_entry.id   AF-A0A259HDS4-F1
#
_cell.length_a   1.000
_cell.length_b   1.000
_cell.length_c   1.000
_cell.angle_alpha   90.00
_cell.angle_beta   90.00
_cell.angle_gamma   90.00
#
_symmetry.space_group_name_H-M   'P 1'
#
loop_
_entity.id
_entity.type
_entity.pdbx_description
1 polymer ?
#
loop_
_entity_poly.entity_id
_entity_poly.type
_entity_poly.pdbx_seq_one_letter_code
_entity_poly.pdbx_strand_id
1 'polypeptide(L)'
;MGMLMIAIGLGFFGSIIIFFICEELSLKDSDFSDIKDVFTQELSLNDSLTKYGTIKYMAMYIVAVFVIGILISTQILIPNNFGLGYAMAYVFLPSLIGSLIILLVKWRFQPLLKLISSFLFGAGYIGASAFAVAVTHLLVK
;
A
#
# COMPACT_ATOMS: atom_id res chain seq x y z
N MET A 1 21.41 -4.95 10.83
CA MET A 1 21.11 -5.29 9.42
C MET A 1 20.06 -6.40 9.29
N GLY A 2 20.24 -7.59 9.87
CA GLY A 2 19.26 -8.70 9.74
C GLY A 2 17.84 -8.37 10.21
N MET A 3 17.67 -7.79 11.40
CA MET A 3 16.34 -7.39 11.91
C MET A 3 15.66 -6.31 11.06
N LEU A 4 16.45 -5.42 10.45
CA LEU A 4 15.92 -4.41 9.53
C LEU A 4 15.40 -5.06 8.23
N MET A 5 16.11 -6.04 7.69
CA MET A 5 15.63 -6.79 6.52
C MET A 5 14.35 -7.56 6.83
N ILE A 6 14.22 -8.09 8.05
CA ILE A 6 12.98 -8.73 8.51
C ILE A 6 11.85 -7.69 8.58
N ALA A 7 12.08 -6.51 9.16
CA ALA A 7 11.09 -5.43 9.18
C ALA A 7 10.65 -5.01 7.77
N ILE A 8 11.60 -4.80 6.86
CA ILE A 8 11.34 -4.46 5.46
C ILE A 8 10.54 -5.58 4.77
N GLY A 9 10.93 -6.84 4.95
CA GLY A 9 10.25 -8.00 4.38
C GLY A 9 8.82 -8.13 4.90
N LEU A 10 8.61 -8.03 6.21
CA LEU A 10 7.26 -8.09 6.81
C LEU A 10 6.38 -6.93 6.35
N GLY A 11 6.92 -5.70 6.32
CA GLY A 11 6.22 -4.53 5.81
C GLY A 11 5.82 -4.71 4.35
N PHE A 12 6.75 -5.17 3.52
CA PHE A 12 6.55 -5.40 2.09
C PHE A 12 5.53 -6.52 1.81
N PHE A 13 5.76 -7.75 2.30
CA PHE A 13 4.88 -8.87 2.01
C PHE A 13 3.50 -8.68 2.64
N GLY A 14 3.45 -8.15 3.87
CA GLY A 14 2.18 -7.85 4.55
C GLY A 14 1.36 -6.82 3.78
N SER A 15 1.96 -5.69 3.39
CA SER A 15 1.26 -4.64 2.65
C SER A 15 0.82 -5.09 1.25
N ILE A 16 1.65 -5.85 0.52
CA ILE A 16 1.29 -6.36 -0.81
C ILE A 16 0.10 -7.33 -0.74
N ILE A 17 0.10 -8.26 0.21
CA ILE A 17 -1.01 -9.21 0.36
C ILE A 17 -2.31 -8.45 0.65
N ILE A 18 -2.27 -7.51 1.59
CA ILE A 18 -3.44 -6.68 1.92
C ILE A 18 -3.89 -5.87 0.70
N PHE A 19 -2.95 -5.29 -0.05
CA PHE A 19 -3.27 -4.52 -1.25
C PHE A 19 -4.02 -5.37 -2.27
N PHE A 20 -3.54 -6.58 -2.57
CA PHE A 20 -4.23 -7.49 -3.49
C PHE A 20 -5.61 -7.92 -2.98
N ILE A 21 -5.76 -8.15 -1.68
CA ILE A 21 -7.08 -8.46 -1.08
C ILE A 21 -8.04 -7.27 -1.25
N CYS A 22 -7.60 -6.06 -0.91
CA CYS A 22 -8.39 -4.84 -1.06
C CYS A 22 -8.76 -4.58 -2.52
N GLU A 23 -7.84 -4.85 -3.45
CA GLU A 23 -8.07 -4.76 -4.88
C GLU A 23 -9.07 -5.80 -5.38
N GLU A 24 -8.94 -7.06 -4.97
CA GLU A 24 -9.89 -8.12 -5.35
C GLU A 24 -11.30 -7.83 -4.83
N LEU A 25 -11.42 -7.32 -3.60
CA LEU A 25 -12.68 -6.87 -3.05
C LEU A 25 -13.24 -5.67 -3.83
N SER A 26 -12.42 -4.69 -4.17
CA SER A 26 -12.81 -3.54 -5.00
C SER A 26 -13.35 -3.95 -6.37
N LEU A 27 -12.75 -4.98 -6.99
CA LEU A 27 -13.22 -5.53 -8.27
C LEU A 27 -14.50 -6.38 -8.12
N LYS A 28 -14.68 -7.09 -7.01
CA LYS A 28 -15.88 -7.90 -6.73
C LYS A 28 -17.10 -7.04 -6.40
N ASP A 29 -16.90 -5.90 -5.75
CA ASP A 29 -17.96 -4.95 -5.35
C ASP A 29 -18.39 -4.03 -6.51
N SER A 30 -17.62 -4.00 -7.61
CA SER A 30 -18.00 -3.29 -8.83
C SER A 30 -18.91 -4.14 -9.72
N ASP A 31 -20.08 -3.62 -10.09
CA ASP A 31 -21.05 -4.30 -10.96
C ASP A 31 -20.43 -4.65 -12.33
N PHE A 32 -20.27 -5.95 -12.58
CA PHE A 32 -19.64 -6.51 -13.79
C PHE A 32 -20.45 -6.28 -15.08
N SER A 33 -21.65 -5.67 -15.02
CA SER A 33 -22.40 -5.27 -16.21
C SER A 33 -21.74 -4.14 -17.00
N ASP A 34 -20.91 -3.32 -16.35
CA ASP A 34 -20.28 -2.12 -16.95
C ASP A 34 -18.80 -2.32 -17.35
N ILE A 35 -18.20 -3.47 -17.03
CA ILE A 35 -16.79 -3.75 -17.35
C ILE A 35 -16.56 -3.93 -18.86
N LYS A 36 -17.64 -4.19 -19.63
CA LYS A 36 -17.58 -4.27 -21.09
C LYS A 36 -17.28 -2.92 -21.75
N ASP A 37 -17.69 -1.80 -21.14
CA ASP A 37 -17.41 -0.44 -21.65
C ASP A 37 -16.04 0.10 -21.18
N VAL A 38 -15.46 -0.48 -20.13
CA VAL A 38 -14.13 -0.10 -19.61
C VAL A 38 -13.00 -0.52 -20.55
N PHE A 39 -13.20 -1.53 -21.41
CA PHE A 39 -12.21 -1.89 -22.43
C PHE A 39 -12.25 -0.98 -23.67
N THR A 40 -13.30 -0.17 -23.84
CA THR A 40 -13.57 0.62 -25.06
C THR A 40 -13.58 2.13 -24.84
N GLN A 41 -13.75 2.63 -23.61
CA GLN A 41 -13.70 4.05 -23.30
C GLN A 41 -12.61 4.36 -22.25
N GLU A 42 -11.82 5.41 -22.51
CA GLU A 42 -10.94 6.01 -21.49
C GLU A 42 -11.83 6.62 -20.40
N LEU A 43 -12.10 5.86 -19.35
CA LEU A 43 -12.93 6.33 -18.24
C LEU A 43 -12.19 7.45 -17.49
N SER A 44 -12.90 8.52 -17.13
CA SER A 44 -12.32 9.62 -16.36
C SER A 44 -11.83 9.13 -14.98
N LEU A 45 -10.80 9.78 -14.43
CA LEU A 45 -10.23 9.45 -13.11
C LEU A 45 -11.27 9.42 -11.99
N ASN A 46 -12.21 10.37 -12.04
CA ASN A 46 -13.21 10.54 -10.98
C ASN A 46 -14.28 9.43 -11.06
N ASP A 47 -14.67 9.05 -12.27
CA ASP A 47 -15.60 7.94 -12.48
C ASP A 47 -14.96 6.61 -12.07
N SER A 48 -13.68 6.40 -12.37
CA SER A 48 -12.95 5.20 -11.96
C SER A 48 -12.83 5.09 -10.43
N LEU A 49 -12.53 6.17 -9.73
CA LEU A 49 -12.37 6.12 -8.26
C LEU A 49 -13.69 5.89 -7.52
N THR A 50 -14.79 6.41 -8.06
CA THR A 50 -16.12 6.32 -7.44
C THR A 50 -16.80 5.00 -7.79
N LYS A 51 -16.67 4.53 -9.04
CA LYS A 51 -17.34 3.33 -9.57
C LYS A 51 -16.76 2.00 -9.07
N TYR A 52 -15.48 1.98 -8.67
CA TYR A 52 -14.82 0.80 -8.08
C TYR A 52 -14.80 0.78 -6.54
N GLY A 53 -15.43 1.75 -5.87
CA GLY A 53 -15.37 1.86 -4.41
C GLY A 53 -13.94 2.04 -3.86
N THR A 54 -13.02 2.48 -4.72
CA THR A 54 -11.57 2.50 -4.50
C THR A 54 -11.19 3.23 -3.22
N ILE A 55 -11.94 4.28 -2.85
CA ILE A 55 -11.71 5.07 -1.63
C ILE A 55 -11.88 4.22 -0.36
N LYS A 56 -12.93 3.39 -0.28
CA LYS A 56 -13.22 2.54 0.89
C LYS A 56 -12.12 1.49 1.08
N TYR A 57 -11.74 0.81 0.00
CA TYR A 57 -10.72 -0.23 0.02
C TYR A 57 -9.31 0.33 0.22
N MET A 58 -9.04 1.53 -0.29
CA MET A 58 -7.80 2.26 0.00
C MET A 58 -7.69 2.70 1.46
N ALA A 59 -8.79 3.17 2.06
CA ALA A 59 -8.82 3.48 3.49
C ALA A 59 -8.55 2.22 4.34
N MET A 60 -9.15 1.09 3.98
CA MET A 60 -8.90 -0.21 4.63
C MET A 60 -7.42 -0.63 4.51
N TYR A 61 -6.82 -0.47 3.33
CA TYR A 61 -5.39 -0.71 3.11
C TYR A 61 -4.52 0.18 4.00
N ILE A 62 -4.78 1.49 4.04
CA ILE A 62 -4.02 2.45 4.86
C ILE A 62 -4.09 2.07 6.34
N VAL A 63 -5.27 1.74 6.85
CA VAL A 63 -5.45 1.34 8.26
C VAL A 63 -4.68 0.06 8.56
N ALA A 64 -4.74 -0.93 7.68
CA ALA A 64 -4.04 -2.20 7.90
C ALA A 64 -2.51 -2.04 7.85
N VAL A 65 -1.98 -1.23 6.91
CA VAL A 65 -0.55 -0.90 6.86
C VAL A 65 -0.12 -0.10 8.09
N PHE A 66 -0.97 0.79 8.60
CA PHE A 66 -0.71 1.53 9.83
C PHE A 66 -0.55 0.60 11.04
N VAL A 67 -1.45 -0.38 11.18
CA VAL A 67 -1.35 -1.40 12.25
C VAL A 67 -0.07 -2.22 12.14
N ILE A 68 0.30 -2.65 10.92
CA ILE A 68 1.57 -3.33 10.67
C ILE A 68 2.75 -2.43 11.05
N GLY A 69 2.70 -1.15 10.69
CA GLY A 69 3.73 -0.16 11.02
C GLY A 69 3.91 0.01 12.52
N ILE A 70 2.82 0.03 13.31
CA ILE A 70 2.90 0.08 14.77
C ILE A 70 3.58 -1.18 15.31
N LEU A 71 3.17 -2.36 14.87
CA LEU A 71 3.74 -3.63 15.32
C LEU A 71 5.24 -3.71 15.01
N ILE A 72 5.63 -3.38 13.78
CA ILE A 72 7.05 -3.37 13.38
C ILE A 72 7.83 -2.32 14.15
N SER A 73 7.25 -1.13 14.37
CA SER A 73 7.95 -0.08 15.07
C SER A 73 8.16 -0.40 16.55
N THR A 74 7.16 -0.97 17.22
CA THR A 74 7.23 -1.33 18.66
C THR A 74 8.04 -2.59 18.93
N GLN A 75 8.02 -3.58 18.04
CA GLN A 75 8.69 -4.87 18.25
C GLN A 75 10.09 -4.94 17.63
N ILE A 76 10.36 -4.15 16.58
CA ILE A 76 11.62 -4.22 15.83
C ILE A 76 12.35 -2.89 15.85
N LEU A 77 11.75 -1.79 15.39
CA LEU A 77 12.51 -0.55 15.18
C LEU A 77 13.02 0.08 16.48
N ILE A 78 12.13 0.28 17.46
CA ILE A 78 12.47 0.90 18.74
C ILE A 78 13.39 0.00 19.58
N PRO A 79 13.10 -1.31 19.78
CA PRO A 79 13.96 -2.17 20.62
C PRO A 79 15.37 -2.35 20.08
N ASN A 80 15.57 -2.23 18.76
CA ASN A 80 16.90 -2.34 18.14
C ASN A 80 17.63 -0.99 18.03
N ASN A 81 17.08 0.10 18.59
CA ASN A 81 17.64 1.46 18.53
C ASN A 81 18.02 1.89 17.10
N PHE A 82 17.19 1.54 16.12
CA PHE A 82 17.45 1.94 14.74
C PHE A 82 17.27 3.45 14.57
N GLY A 83 18.31 4.12 14.05
CA GLY A 83 18.26 5.54 13.75
C GLY A 83 17.31 5.89 12.59
N LEU A 84 17.08 7.19 12.40
CA LEU A 84 16.14 7.73 11.41
C LEU A 84 16.36 7.18 9.99
N GLY A 85 17.61 7.01 9.56
CA GLY A 85 17.91 6.49 8.22
C GLY A 85 17.37 5.08 7.98
N TYR A 86 17.38 4.21 9.00
CA TYR A 86 16.83 2.86 8.91
C TYR A 86 15.30 2.85 8.97
N ALA A 87 14.71 3.75 9.76
CA ALA A 87 13.26 3.95 9.76
C ALA A 87 12.77 4.43 8.39
N MET A 88 13.50 5.35 7.74
CA MET A 88 13.21 5.77 6.37
C MET A 88 13.38 4.62 5.37
N ALA A 89 14.40 3.79 5.51
CA ALA A 89 14.56 2.61 4.65
C ALA A 89 13.35 1.66 4.75
N TYR A 90 12.80 1.46 5.95
CA TYR A 90 11.58 0.68 6.15
C TYR A 90 10.33 1.32 5.52
N VAL A 91 10.23 2.66 5.50
CA VAL A 91 9.12 3.38 4.89
C VAL A 91 9.20 3.36 3.36
N PHE A 92 10.38 3.65 2.79
CA PHE A 92 10.52 3.90 1.35
C PHE A 92 10.86 2.65 0.52
N LEU A 93 11.63 1.69 1.04
CA LEU A 93 12.01 0.52 0.23
C LEU A 93 10.80 -0.37 -0.13
N PRO A 94 9.93 -0.75 0.83
CA PRO A 94 8.72 -1.50 0.50
C PRO A 94 7.78 -0.76 -0.46
N SER A 95 7.63 0.56 -0.29
CA SER A 95 6.77 1.35 -1.18
C SER A 95 7.30 1.37 -2.61
N LEU A 96 8.60 1.61 -2.79
CA LEU A 96 9.22 1.67 -4.11
C LEU A 96 9.18 0.31 -4.82
N ILE A 97 9.58 -0.75 -4.12
CA ILE A 97 9.62 -2.10 -4.68
C ILE A 97 8.20 -2.59 -4.97
N GLY A 98 7.26 -2.38 -4.06
CA GLY A 98 5.88 -2.83 -4.23
C GLY A 98 5.14 -2.06 -5.33
N SER A 99 5.30 -0.74 -5.43
CA SER A 99 4.77 0.04 -6.54
C SER A 99 5.31 -0.46 -7.89
N LEU A 100 6.61 -0.72 -7.98
CA LEU A 100 7.23 -1.23 -9.20
C LEU A 100 6.69 -2.62 -9.57
N ILE A 101 6.51 -3.51 -8.61
CA ILE A 101 5.94 -4.85 -8.84
C ILE A 101 4.49 -4.74 -9.32
N ILE A 102 3.66 -3.90 -8.69
CA ILE A 102 2.27 -3.70 -9.10
C ILE A 102 2.18 -3.18 -10.53
N LEU A 103 3.07 -2.26 -10.89
CA LEU A 103 3.16 -1.73 -12.25
C LEU A 103 3.50 -2.82 -13.27
N LEU A 104 4.42 -3.74 -12.94
CA LEU A 104 4.82 -4.85 -13.80
C LEU A 104 3.78 -5.98 -13.89
N VAL A 105 3.15 -6.35 -12.77
CA VAL A 105 2.24 -7.51 -12.68
C VAL A 105 0.92 -7.26 -13.38
N LYS A 106 0.41 -6.02 -13.40
CA LYS A 106 -0.89 -5.68 -14.00
C LYS A 106 -0.89 -5.68 -15.53
N TRP A 107 -0.38 -6.71 -16.19
CA TRP A 107 -0.25 -6.79 -17.66
C TRP A 107 -1.57 -6.59 -18.43
N ARG A 108 -2.72 -6.95 -17.84
CA ARG A 108 -4.03 -7.02 -18.52
C ARG A 108 -4.89 -5.75 -18.47
N PHE A 109 -4.51 -4.73 -17.70
CA PHE A 109 -5.32 -3.51 -17.51
C PHE A 109 -4.79 -2.31 -18.30
N GLN A 110 -5.64 -1.32 -18.57
CA GLN A 110 -5.25 -0.05 -19.22
C GLN A 110 -4.06 0.63 -18.48
N PRO A 111 -3.12 1.27 -19.18
CA PRO A 111 -1.92 1.89 -18.58
C PRO A 111 -2.22 2.86 -17.43
N LEU A 112 -3.30 3.65 -17.56
CA LEU A 112 -3.72 4.63 -16.56
C LEU A 112 -4.08 3.97 -15.22
N LEU A 113 -4.83 2.87 -15.26
CA LEU A 113 -5.25 2.13 -14.07
C LEU A 113 -4.05 1.49 -13.33
N LYS A 114 -3.02 1.08 -14.06
CA LYS A 114 -1.77 0.57 -13.46
C LYS A 114 -1.03 1.65 -12.70
N LEU A 115 -0.91 2.83 -13.32
CA LEU A 115 -0.22 3.98 -12.72
C LEU A 115 -0.90 4.39 -11.42
N ILE A 116 -2.23 4.52 -11.44
CA ILE A 116 -3.02 4.89 -10.25
C ILE A 116 -2.82 3.84 -9.15
N SER A 117 -3.02 2.57 -9.46
CA SER A 117 -2.90 1.47 -8.48
C SER A 117 -1.49 1.40 -7.85
N SER A 118 -0.45 1.49 -8.67
CA SER A 118 0.94 1.58 -8.21
C SER A 118 1.19 2.80 -7.32
N PHE A 119 0.64 3.95 -7.69
CA PHE A 119 0.76 5.19 -6.91
C PHE A 119 0.00 5.10 -5.58
N LEU A 120 -1.22 4.55 -5.57
CA LEU A 120 -2.04 4.38 -4.38
C LEU A 120 -1.38 3.42 -3.37
N PHE A 121 -0.77 2.32 -3.85
CA PHE A 121 0.03 1.45 -3.00
C PHE A 121 1.18 2.21 -2.33
N GLY A 122 1.98 2.92 -3.13
CA GLY A 122 3.18 3.60 -2.67
C GLY A 122 2.87 4.76 -1.72
N ALA A 123 1.98 5.65 -2.12
CA ALA A 123 1.56 6.80 -1.32
C ALA A 123 0.84 6.37 -0.03
N GLY A 124 -0.06 5.38 -0.13
CA GLY A 124 -0.74 4.81 1.03
C GLY A 124 0.23 4.13 2.00
N TYR A 125 1.22 3.39 1.49
CA TYR A 125 2.24 2.77 2.33
C TYR A 125 3.10 3.81 3.04
N ILE A 126 3.63 4.79 2.31
CA ILE A 126 4.48 5.83 2.89
C ILE A 126 3.72 6.61 3.96
N GLY A 127 2.50 7.06 3.66
CA GLY A 127 1.69 7.81 4.61
C GLY A 127 1.39 7.02 5.87
N ALA A 128 0.92 5.78 5.73
CA ALA A 128 0.59 4.93 6.86
C ALA A 128 1.82 4.54 7.71
N SER A 129 2.90 4.10 7.07
CA SER A 129 4.09 3.61 7.78
C SER A 129 4.88 4.75 8.42
N ALA A 130 5.04 5.90 7.75
CA ALA A 130 5.68 7.07 8.34
C ALA A 130 4.90 7.60 9.55
N PHE A 131 3.56 7.66 9.43
CA PHE A 131 2.72 8.08 10.55
C PHE A 131 2.78 7.08 11.71
N ALA A 132 2.75 5.78 11.44
CA ALA A 132 2.90 4.74 12.46
C ALA A 132 4.23 4.88 13.21
N VAL A 133 5.34 5.03 12.49
CA VAL A 133 6.68 5.23 13.07
C VAL A 133 6.74 6.51 13.90
N ALA A 134 6.16 7.61 13.42
CA ALA A 134 6.14 8.87 14.16
C ALA A 134 5.34 8.74 15.48
N VAL A 135 4.15 8.14 15.42
CA VAL A 135 3.29 7.94 16.59
C VAL A 135 3.96 7.04 17.63
N THR A 136 4.57 5.93 17.23
CA THR A 136 5.24 5.03 18.16
C THR A 136 6.48 5.65 18.81
N HIS A 137 7.25 6.46 18.08
CA HIS A 137 8.39 7.18 18.67
C HIS A 137 7.96 8.28 19.64
N LEU A 138 6.78 8.87 19.45
CA LEU A 138 6.24 9.87 20.37
C LEU A 138 5.63 9.23 21.62
N LEU A 139 4.98 8.08 21.49
CA LEU A 139 4.21 7.44 22.57
C LEU A 139 4.99 6.40 23.36
N VAL A 140 5.94 5.70 22.75
CA VAL A 140 6.61 4.50 23.31
C VAL A 140 8.10 4.79 23.57
N LYS A 141 8.43 6.00 24.03
CA LYS A 141 9.80 6.38 24.39
C LYS A 141 10.50 5.34 25.28
#